data_AF-A0A756XZF5-F1
#
_entry.id   AF-A0A756XZF5-F1
#
_cell.length_a   1.000
_cell.length_b   1.000
_cell.length_c   1.000
_cell.angle_alpha   90.00
_cell.angle_beta   90.00
_cell.angle_gamma   90.00
#
_symmetry.space_group_name_H-M   'P 1'
#
loop_
_entity.id
_entity.type
_entity.pdbx_description
1 polymer ?
#
loop_
_entity_poly.entity_id
_entity_poly.type
_entity_poly.pdbx_seq_one_letter_code
_entity_poly.pdbx_strand_id
1 'polypeptide(L)' 'FSGLHQTGELMIKSRGNARCTDGSRYPMPEITCKAGVNDVATCTARYGDHAAIPLTFKKIGA' A
#
# COMPACT_ATOMS: atom_id res chain seq x y z
N PHE A 1 4.96 -10.24 1.89
CA PHE A 1 6.19 -10.07 1.11
C PHE A 1 6.17 -8.64 0.62
N SER A 2 7.23 -7.88 0.93
CA SER A 2 7.40 -6.51 0.45
C SER A 2 8.69 -6.51 -0.36
N GLY A 3 8.62 -6.10 -1.62
CA GLY A 3 9.77 -6.19 -2.53
C GLY A 3 9.45 -5.69 -3.93
N LEU A 4 10.51 -5.52 -4.71
CA LEU A 4 10.41 -5.18 -6.13
C LEU A 4 9.85 -6.39 -6.88
N HIS A 5 8.66 -6.22 -7.46
CA HIS A 5 8.02 -7.20 -8.31
C HIS A 5 8.76 -7.29 -9.65
N GLN A 6 8.65 -8.42 -10.35
CA GLN A 6 9.32 -8.64 -11.65
C GLN A 6 8.93 -7.61 -12.72
N THR A 7 7.78 -6.95 -12.54
CA THR A 7 7.30 -5.87 -13.41
C THR A 7 7.97 -4.51 -13.14
N GLY A 8 8.89 -4.44 -12.18
CA GLY A 8 9.54 -3.19 -11.75
C GLY A 8 8.69 -2.36 -10.78
N GLU A 9 7.58 -2.93 -10.29
CA GLU A 9 6.69 -2.27 -9.34
C GLU A 9 7.04 -2.65 -7.91
N LEU A 10 6.98 -1.70 -6.97
CA LEU A 10 7.09 -2.03 -5.56
C LEU A 10 5.74 -2.58 -5.09
N MET A 11 5.74 -3.82 -4.59
CA MET A 11 4.56 -4.43 -3.97
C MET A 11 4.73 -4.50 -2.46
N ILE A 12 3.72 -4.07 -1.73
CA ILE A 12 3.62 -4.16 -0.28
C ILE A 12 2.38 -4.99 0.05
N LYS A 13 2.59 -6.26 0.39
CA LYS A 13 1.54 -7.15 0.91
C LYS A 13 1.65 -7.23 2.43
N SER A 14 0.85 -6.42 3.13
CA SER A 14 0.67 -6.57 4.56
C SER A 14 -0.12 -7.84 4.87
N ARG A 15 0.41 -8.70 5.72
CA ARG A 15 -0.30 -9.89 6.23
C ARG A 15 -1.06 -9.63 7.53
N GLY A 16 -0.91 -8.43 8.10
CA GLY A 16 -1.51 -8.05 9.37
C GLY A 16 -2.77 -7.22 9.20
N ASN A 17 -3.71 -7.36 10.14
CA ASN A 17 -4.87 -6.49 10.23
C ASN A 17 -4.52 -5.25 11.06
N ALA A 18 -4.88 -4.08 10.57
CA ALA A 18 -4.84 -2.83 11.32
C ALA A 18 -5.78 -2.92 12.52
N ARG A 19 -5.33 -2.49 13.70
CA ARG A 19 -6.23 -2.24 14.83
C ARG A 19 -6.66 -0.78 14.80
N CYS A 20 -7.94 -0.52 14.67
CA CYS A 20 -8.50 0.82 14.73
C CYS A 20 -8.77 1.25 16.17
N THR A 21 -8.94 2.55 16.38
CA THR A 21 -9.21 3.14 17.71
C THR A 21 -10.53 2.67 18.32
N ASP A 22 -11.49 2.28 17.47
CA ASP A 22 -12.77 1.68 17.83
C ASP A 22 -12.67 0.18 18.21
N GLY A 23 -11.46 -0.39 18.22
CA GLY A 23 -11.21 -1.80 18.55
C GLY A 23 -11.43 -2.77 17.39
N SER A 24 -11.98 -2.30 16.27
CA SER A 24 -12.16 -3.12 15.08
C SER A 24 -10.82 -3.47 14.43
N ARG A 25 -10.84 -4.54 13.63
CA ARG A 25 -9.68 -5.00 12.85
C ARG A 25 -9.98 -4.89 11.38
N TYR A 26 -9.19 -4.09 10.66
CA TYR A 26 -9.31 -3.97 9.21
C TYR A 26 -8.17 -4.69 8.51
N PRO A 27 -8.44 -5.52 7.49
CA PRO A 27 -7.39 -6.06 6.67
C PRO A 27 -6.62 -4.90 6.03
N MET A 28 -5.30 -4.89 6.17
CA MET A 28 -4.50 -3.89 5.48
C MET A 28 -4.54 -4.13 3.97
N PRO A 29 -4.54 -3.07 3.16
CA PRO A 29 -4.63 -3.24 1.72
C PRO A 29 -3.34 -3.81 1.14
N GLU A 30 -3.46 -4.43 -0.03
CA GLU A 30 -2.32 -4.60 -0.92
C GLU A 30 -2.01 -3.27 -1.60
N ILE A 31 -0.73 -2.89 -1.58
CA ILE A 31 -0.27 -1.64 -2.17
C ILE A 31 0.68 -1.96 -3.32
N THR A 32 0.41 -1.35 -4.47
CA THR A 32 1.29 -1.37 -5.64
C THR A 32 1.73 0.05 -5.94
N CYS A 33 3.04 0.25 -6.05
CA CYS A 33 3.64 1.53 -6.40
C CYS A 33 4.42 1.41 -7.71
N LYS A 34 4.15 2.33 -8.63
CA LYS A 34 4.90 2.50 -9.88
C LYS A 34 5.72 3.77 -9.81
N ALA A 35 6.93 3.74 -10.36
CA ALA A 35 7.69 4.97 -10.57
C ALA A 35 6.88 5.92 -11.45
N GLY A 36 6.65 7.14 -10.98
CA GLY A 36 5.93 8.17 -11.73
C GLY A 36 6.89 9.20 -12.33
N VAL A 37 6.32 10.22 -12.97
CA VAL A 37 7.06 11.37 -13.49
C VAL A 37 7.61 12.21 -12.32
N ASN A 38 8.86 12.66 -12.45
CA ASN A 38 9.59 13.47 -11.45
C ASN A 38 9.96 12.72 -10.16
N ASP A 39 10.28 11.43 -10.24
CA ASP A 39 10.67 10.60 -9.09
C ASP A 39 9.60 10.47 -7.99
N VAL A 40 8.36 10.89 -8.28
CA VAL A 40 7.21 10.72 -7.39
C VAL A 40 6.50 9.42 -7.76
N ALA A 41 6.59 8.41 -6.90
CA ALA A 41 5.89 7.15 -7.11
C ALA A 41 4.37 7.33 -7.01
N THR A 42 3.64 6.75 -7.96
CA THR A 42 2.18 6.64 -7.89
C THR A 42 1.82 5.31 -7.27
N CYS A 43 1.14 5.36 -6.12
CA CYS A 43 0.75 4.18 -5.37
C CYS A 43 -0.77 4.04 -5.30
N THR A 44 -1.26 2.82 -5.49
CA THR A 44 -2.66 2.46 -5.34
C THR A 44 -2.81 1.36 -4.30
N ALA A 45 -3.87 1.44 -3.50
CA ALA A 45 -4.23 0.35 -2.59
C ALA A 45 -5.49 -0.37 -3.02
N ARG A 46 -5.52 -1.66 -2.73
CA ARG A 46 -6.71 -2.49 -2.89
C ARG A 46 -6.99 -3.28 -1.61
N TYR A 47 -8.22 -3.20 -1.15
CA TYR A 47 -8.71 -4.03 -0.05
C TYR A 47 -9.44 -5.24 -0.63
N GLY A 48 -8.83 -6.42 -0.64
CA GLY A 48 -9.45 -7.63 -1.23
C GLY A 48 -9.93 -7.41 -2.67
N ASP A 49 -11.19 -7.74 -2.95
CA ASP A 49 -11.83 -7.53 -4.27
C ASP A 49 -12.52 -6.16 -4.40
N HIS A 50 -12.31 -5.25 -3.44
CA HIS A 50 -12.87 -3.90 -3.51
C HIS A 50 -12.09 -3.00 -4.48
N ALA A 51 -12.71 -1.86 -4.82
CA ALA A 51 -12.12 -0.88 -5.73
C ALA A 51 -10.74 -0.41 -5.25
N ALA A 52 -9.87 -0.06 -6.20
CA ALA A 52 -8.60 0.59 -5.88
C ALA A 52 -8.86 1.99 -5.33
N ILE A 53 -8.30 2.30 -4.16
CA ILE A 53 -8.47 3.57 -3.47
C ILE A 53 -7.14 4.31 -3.50
N PRO A 54 -7.12 5.62 -3.83
CA PRO A 54 -5.91 6.43 -3.72
C PRO A 54 -5.47 6.52 -2.26
N LEU A 55 -4.16 6.40 -2.01
CA LEU A 55 -3.59 6.56 -0.68
C LEU A 55 -2.48 7.60 -0.67
N THR A 56 -2.28 8.21 0.49
CA THR A 56 -1.17 9.11 0.77
C THR A 56 -0.19 8.42 1.72
N PHE A 57 1.08 8.39 1.33
CA PHE A 57 2.16 7.95 2.22
C PHE A 57 2.70 9.13 3.01
N LYS A 58 2.87 8.95 4.31
CA LYS A 58 3.61 9.88 5.18
C LYS A 58 4.88 9.18 5.65
N LYS A 59 6.04 9.75 5.31
CA LYS A 59 7.33 9.30 5.85
C LYS A 59 7.36 9.56 7.37
N ILE A 60 7.59 8.51 8.15
CA ILE A 60 7.74 8.55 9.61
C ILE A 60 9.16 8.08 9.96
N GLY A 61 10.08 9.03 10.16
CA GLY A 61 11.50 8.77 10.43
C GLY A 61 12.41 9.11 9.25
N ALA A 62 13.71 9.30 9.50
CA ALA A 62 14.74 9.65 8.50
C ALA A 62 15.29 8.42 7.80
#